data_AF-A0A0S8HDU8-F1
#
_entry.id   AF-A0A0S8HDU8-F1
#
_cell.length_a   1.000
_cell.length_b   1.000
_cell.length_c   1.000
_cell.angle_alpha   90.00
_cell.angle_beta   90.00
_cell.angle_gamma   90.00
#
_symmetry.space_group_name_H-M   'P 1'
#
loop_
_entity.id
_entity.type
_entity.pdbx_description
1 polymer ?
#
loop_
_entity_poly.entity_id
_entity_poly.type
_entity_poly.pdbx_seq_one_letter_code
_entity_poly.pdbx_strand_id
1 'polypeptide(L)' 'MGRKLLLGYSPGTVDAALTYALATGKLDTGDLDYEHELGDVETLNVRGLARDLDVSAMSIHAYGRAWEDYVLLPHGISMG' A
#
# COMPACT_ATOMS: atom_id res chain seq x y z
N MET A 1 10.41 2.10 19.93
CA MET A 1 9.17 1.52 19.38
C MET A 1 8.97 2.19 18.04
N GLY A 2 9.03 1.42 16.94
CA GLY A 2 9.04 1.97 15.59
C GLY A 2 7.75 2.71 15.23
N ARG A 3 7.80 3.57 14.23
CA ARG A 3 6.61 4.21 13.65
C ARG A 3 5.81 3.17 12.89
N LYS A 4 4.61 2.88 13.37
CA LYS A 4 3.67 1.97 12.73
C LYS A 4 3.02 2.65 11.52
N LEU A 5 3.00 1.96 10.39
CA LEU A 5 2.33 2.38 9.15
C LEU A 5 1.37 1.28 8.70
N LEU A 6 0.17 1.66 8.31
CA LEU A 6 -0.82 0.74 7.75
C LEU A 6 -0.65 0.65 6.23
N LEU A 7 -0.28 -0.54 5.76
CA LEU A 7 0.03 -0.86 4.36
C LEU A 7 -1.08 -1.74 3.75
N GLY A 8 -1.88 -1.16 2.86
CA GLY A 8 -2.95 -1.84 2.14
C GLY A 8 -2.54 -2.30 0.73
N TYR A 9 -2.75 -3.57 0.40
CA TYR A 9 -2.49 -4.12 -0.94
C TYR A 9 -3.38 -5.34 -1.24
N SER A 10 -3.51 -5.70 -2.52
CA SER A 10 -4.37 -6.83 -2.88
C SER A 10 -3.70 -8.18 -2.63
N PRO A 11 -4.47 -9.25 -2.43
CA PRO A 11 -3.93 -10.60 -2.35
C PRO A 11 -3.48 -11.15 -3.72
N GLY A 12 -3.55 -10.34 -4.78
CA GLY A 12 -3.11 -10.74 -6.12
C GLY A 12 -1.62 -11.07 -6.16
N THR A 13 -1.24 -12.00 -7.05
CA THR A 13 0.12 -12.53 -7.12
C THR A 13 1.20 -11.44 -7.28
N VAL A 14 0.90 -10.39 -8.04
CA VAL A 14 1.84 -9.27 -8.25
C VAL A 14 2.08 -8.51 -6.95
N ASP A 15 1.02 -8.11 -6.25
CA ASP A 15 1.11 -7.38 -4.98
C ASP A 15 1.73 -8.23 -3.88
N ALA A 16 1.40 -9.53 -3.83
CA ALA A 16 2.02 -10.46 -2.91
C ALA A 16 3.54 -10.59 -3.14
N ALA A 17 3.97 -10.62 -4.41
CA ALA A 17 5.39 -10.65 -4.74
C ALA A 17 6.11 -9.35 -4.34
N LEU A 18 5.50 -8.19 -4.58
CA LEU A 18 6.07 -6.87 -4.22
C LEU A 18 6.21 -6.67 -2.71
N THR A 19 5.27 -7.19 -1.92
CA THR A 19 5.22 -6.98 -0.47
C THR A 19 5.82 -8.13 0.35
N TYR A 20 6.21 -9.23 -0.30
CA TYR A 20 6.68 -10.45 0.38
C TYR A 20 7.78 -10.21 1.41
N ALA A 21 8.81 -9.44 1.07
CA ALA A 21 9.94 -9.21 1.95
C ALA A 21 9.55 -8.42 3.21
N LEU A 22 8.62 -7.46 3.07
CA LEU A 22 8.04 -6.72 4.19
C LEU A 22 7.17 -7.65 5.05
N ALA A 23 6.22 -8.36 4.44
CA ALA A 23 5.27 -9.23 5.14
C ALA A 23 5.93 -10.41 5.87
N THR A 24 7.13 -10.82 5.46
CA THR A 24 7.89 -11.92 6.08
C THR A 24 9.06 -11.46 6.95
N GLY A 25 9.21 -10.15 7.19
CA GLY A 25 10.29 -9.60 8.02
C GLY A 25 11.69 -9.87 7.47
N LYS A 26 11.81 -10.00 6.14
CA LYS A 26 13.08 -10.26 5.44
C LYS A 26 13.79 -8.99 4.98
N LEU A 27 13.18 -7.83 5.18
CA LEU A 27 13.74 -6.52 4.91
C LEU A 27 14.03 -5.80 6.23
N ASP A 28 15.20 -5.18 6.34
CA ASP A 28 15.48 -4.24 7.44
C ASP A 28 14.72 -2.94 7.17
N THR A 29 13.67 -2.70 7.97
CA THR A 29 12.82 -1.51 7.87
C THR A 29 13.25 -0.40 8.83
N GLY A 30 14.37 -0.57 9.55
CA GLY A 30 14.86 0.37 10.55
C GLY A 30 13.81 0.65 11.63
N ASP A 31 13.44 1.92 11.79
CA ASP A 31 12.44 2.36 12.76
C ASP A 31 10.99 2.28 12.25
N LEU A 32 10.73 1.70 11.08
CA LEU A 32 9.38 1.53 10.54
C LEU A 32 8.83 0.13 10.84
N ASP A 33 7.57 0.08 11.23
CA ASP A 33 6.80 -1.16 11.42
C ASP A 33 5.57 -1.12 10.53
N TYR A 34 5.26 -2.23 9.84
CA TYR A 34 4.20 -2.30 8.85
C TYR A 34 3.09 -3.24 9.32
N GLU A 35 1.89 -2.69 9.44
CA GLU A 35 0.67 -3.49 9.58
C GLU A 35 0.06 -3.73 8.21
N HIS A 36 -0.15 -5.00 7.88
CA HIS A 36 -0.57 -5.41 6.55
C HIS A 36 -2.09 -5.56 6.51
N GLU A 37 -2.73 -4.85 5.58
CA GLU A 37 -4.14 -4.97 5.31
C GLU A 37 -4.36 -5.49 3.89
N LEU A 38 -5.07 -6.60 3.76
CA LEU A 38 -5.43 -7.16 2.46
C LEU A 38 -6.82 -6.70 2.05
N GLY A 39 -6.96 -6.23 0.81
CA GLY A 39 -8.25 -5.82 0.25
C GLY A 39 -8.27 -5.89 -1.26
N ASP A 40 -9.44 -6.07 -1.87
CA ASP A 40 -9.58 -5.84 -3.31
C ASP A 40 -9.34 -4.36 -3.64
N VAL A 41 -9.05 -4.07 -4.92
CA VAL A 41 -8.69 -2.71 -5.37
C VAL A 41 -9.78 -1.68 -5.07
N GLU A 42 -11.07 -2.06 -5.13
CA GLU A 42 -12.14 -1.10 -4.85
C GLU A 42 -12.24 -0.78 -3.37
N THR A 43 -12.12 -1.80 -2.50
CA THR A 43 -12.00 -1.61 -1.06
C THR A 43 -10.82 -0.70 -0.71
N LEU A 44 -9.67 -0.90 -1.34
CA LEU A 44 -8.47 -0.07 -1.13
C LEU A 44 -8.65 1.36 -1.68
N ASN A 45 -9.31 1.53 -2.85
CA ASN A 45 -9.63 2.86 -3.39
C ASN A 45 -10.48 3.67 -2.39
N VAL A 46 -11.56 3.07 -1.87
CA VAL A 46 -12.47 3.73 -0.92
C VAL A 46 -11.71 4.18 0.33
N ARG A 47 -10.88 3.29 0.89
CA ARG A 47 -10.11 3.59 2.10
C ARG A 47 -8.98 4.58 1.88
N GLY A 48 -8.30 4.50 0.75
CA GLY A 48 -7.28 5.48 0.38
C GLY A 48 -7.88 6.87 0.19
N LEU A 49 -9.06 6.99 -0.42
CA LEU A 49 -9.78 8.28 -0.53
C LEU A 49 -10.25 8.81 0.83
N ALA A 50 -10.54 7.92 1.79
CA ALA A 50 -10.85 8.28 3.17
C ALA A 50 -9.61 8.59 4.02
N ARG A 51 -8.40 8.33 3.49
CA ARG A 51 -7.10 8.50 4.18
C ARG A 51 -6.94 7.57 5.38
N ASP A 52 -7.58 6.39 5.31
CA ASP A 52 -7.54 5.36 6.34
C ASP A 52 -6.27 4.49 6.28
N LEU A 53 -5.46 4.64 5.23
CA LEU A 53 -4.25 3.85 4.96
C LEU A 53 -3.04 4.77 4.80
N ASP A 54 -1.93 4.49 5.49
CA ASP A 54 -0.70 5.29 5.31
C ASP A 54 -0.05 5.04 3.94
N VAL A 55 -0.11 3.78 3.47
CA VAL A 55 0.39 3.33 2.18
C VAL A 55 -0.65 2.40 1.56
N SER A 56 -1.01 2.59 0.29
CA SER A 56 -2.08 1.81 -0.34
C SER A 56 -1.81 1.53 -1.81
N ALA A 57 -2.06 0.29 -2.25
CA ALA A 57 -2.29 -0.01 -3.66
C ALA A 57 -3.63 0.61 -4.09
N MET A 58 -3.62 1.37 -5.19
CA MET A 58 -4.76 2.15 -5.63
C MET A 58 -4.78 2.19 -7.16
N SER A 59 -5.97 2.23 -7.74
CA SER A 59 -6.11 2.49 -9.18
C SER A 59 -5.63 3.91 -9.54
N ILE A 60 -5.06 4.09 -10.73
CA ILE A 60 -4.63 5.43 -11.18
C ILE A 60 -5.79 6.44 -11.24
N HIS A 61 -7.01 5.95 -11.50
CA HIS A 61 -8.22 6.75 -11.48
C HIS A 61 -8.55 7.31 -10.09
N ALA A 62 -8.44 6.47 -9.05
CA ALA A 62 -8.62 6.91 -7.67
C ALA A 62 -7.45 7.81 -7.21
N TYR A 63 -6.22 7.53 -7.63
CA TYR A 63 -5.06 8.39 -7.33
C TYR A 63 -5.25 9.81 -7.86
N GLY A 64 -5.84 9.98 -9.05
CA GLY A 64 -6.18 11.30 -9.59
C GLY A 64 -7.09 12.14 -8.68
N ARG A 65 -7.82 11.52 -7.74
CA ARG A 65 -8.63 12.20 -6.72
C ARG A 65 -7.91 12.36 -5.38
N ALA A 66 -6.86 11.57 -5.13
CA ALA A 66 -6.08 11.54 -3.89
C ALA A 66 -4.71 12.23 -4.02
N TRP A 67 -4.41 12.85 -5.17
CA TRP A 67 -3.08 13.35 -5.53
C TRP A 67 -2.54 14.46 -4.61
N GLU A 68 -3.42 15.21 -3.94
CA GLU A 68 -3.02 16.23 -2.96
C GLU A 68 -2.57 15.61 -1.62
N ASP A 69 -3.00 14.37 -1.36
CA ASP A 69 -2.88 13.70 -0.08
C ASP A 69 -1.82 12.58 -0.10
N TYR A 70 -1.57 12.01 -1.28
CA TYR A 70 -0.64 10.91 -1.49
C TYR A 70 0.41 11.23 -2.54
N VAL A 71 1.59 10.63 -2.37
CA VAL A 71 2.64 10.61 -3.37
C VAL A 71 2.71 9.23 -4.02
N LEU A 72 2.84 9.20 -5.35
CA LEU A 72 3.04 7.95 -6.07
C LEU A 72 4.46 7.43 -5.87
N LEU A 73 4.60 6.19 -5.40
CA LEU A 73 5.90 5.56 -5.19
C LEU A 73 6.50 5.02 -6.50
N PRO A 74 7.81 5.17 -6.74
CA PRO A 74 8.45 4.80 -8.01
C PRO A 74 8.52 3.28 -8.27
N HIS A 75 8.13 2.46 -7.30
CA HIS A 75 8.26 1.00 -7.29
C HIS A 75 6.90 0.27 -7.17
N GLY A 76 5.78 1.01 -7.17
CA GLY A 76 4.44 0.50 -6.84
C GLY A 76 3.46 0.43 -8.01
N ILE A 77 3.93 0.23 -9.23
CA ILE A 77 3.07 0.21 -10.42
C ILE A 77 2.94 -1.22 -10.97
N SER A 78 1.73 -1.78 -10.86
CA SER A 78 1.28 -2.94 -11.64
C SER A 78 0.23 -2.43 -12.64
N MET A 79 0.63 -2.22 -13.90
CA MET A 79 -0.27 -1.80 -14.98
C MET A 79 -0.60 -3.02 -15.84
N GLY A 80 -1.89 -3.29 -15.97
CA GLY A 80 -2.45 -4.21 -16.98
C GLY A 80 -3.13 -3.43 -18.09
#